data_AF-A0A2W0B011-F1
#
_entry.id   AF-A0A2W0B011-F1
#
_cell.length_a   1.000
_cell.length_b   1.000
_cell.length_c   1.000
_cell.angle_alpha   90.00
_cell.angle_beta   90.00
_cell.angle_gamma   90.00
#
_symmetry.space_group_name_H-M   'P 1'
#
loop_
_entity.id
_entity.type
_entity.pdbx_description
1 polymer ?
#
loop_
_entity_poly.entity_id
_entity_poly.type
_entity_poly.pdbx_seq_one_letter_code
_entity_poly.pdbx_strand_id
1 'polypeptide(L)'
;MKSLSRVVWSEGMYLGPHHFQTQSRYFEDSIHFAVEQCWFEPWGVVSCKLDDLAIQNGRVALIGAHGIFEDGLVFDMPASDHLPASRDIRDQFSPLSQEMLVMLA
;
A
#
# COMPACT_ATOMS: atom_id res chain seq x y z
N MET A 1 -7.46 -13.45 6.68
CA MET A 1 -6.99 -14.24 7.84
C MET A 1 -5.48 -14.30 7.76
N LYS A 2 -4.76 -13.75 8.73
CA LYS A 2 -3.29 -13.81 8.80
C LYS A 2 -2.86 -15.25 9.01
N SER A 3 -1.94 -15.74 8.18
CA SER A 3 -1.48 -17.13 8.22
C SER A 3 -0.05 -17.18 8.76
N LEU A 4 0.07 -17.38 10.06
CA LEU A 4 1.37 -17.58 10.74
C LEU A 4 1.90 -19.01 10.57
N SER A 5 1.79 -19.55 9.35
CA SER A 5 2.21 -20.91 9.00
C SER A 5 3.55 -20.86 8.28
N ARG A 6 4.64 -21.18 9.00
CA ARG A 6 5.97 -21.24 8.41
C ARG A 6 6.11 -22.43 7.46
N VAL A 7 6.93 -22.29 6.42
CA VAL A 7 7.40 -23.43 5.63
C VAL A 7 8.32 -24.30 6.48
N VAL A 8 8.10 -25.62 6.44
CA VAL A 8 8.99 -26.60 7.04
C VAL A 8 9.95 -27.09 5.97
N TRP A 9 11.22 -26.75 6.11
CA TRP A 9 12.29 -27.18 5.19
C TRP A 9 12.83 -28.54 5.63
N SER A 10 12.89 -29.48 4.70
CA SER A 10 13.48 -30.80 4.92
C SER A 10 14.51 -31.12 3.85
N GLU A 11 15.48 -31.95 4.20
CA GLU A 11 16.45 -32.47 3.26
C GLU A 11 15.73 -33.26 2.14
N GLY A 12 16.18 -33.09 0.88
CA GLY A 12 15.57 -33.74 -0.28
C GLY A 12 14.22 -33.16 -0.74
N MET A 13 13.75 -32.06 -0.16
CA MET A 13 12.50 -31.41 -0.56
C MET A 13 12.58 -30.83 -1.98
N TYR A 14 11.57 -31.08 -2.81
CA TYR A 14 11.46 -30.46 -4.12
C TYR A 14 11.02 -29.00 -4.01
N LEU A 15 11.82 -28.07 -4.54
CA LEU A 15 11.56 -26.64 -4.42
C LEU A 15 10.64 -26.13 -5.53
N GLY A 16 9.40 -25.86 -5.17
CA GLY A 16 8.44 -25.11 -6.00
C GLY A 16 8.29 -23.62 -5.58
N PRO A 17 7.82 -22.75 -6.49
CA PRO A 17 7.56 -21.33 -6.22
C PRO A 17 6.68 -21.06 -4.98
N HIS A 18 5.74 -21.97 -4.70
CA HIS A 18 4.82 -21.87 -3.57
C HIS A 18 5.53 -21.89 -2.20
N HIS A 19 6.69 -22.55 -2.06
CA HIS A 19 7.46 -22.51 -0.81
C HIS A 19 7.96 -21.09 -0.53
N PHE A 20 8.56 -20.45 -1.54
CA PHE A 20 9.07 -19.08 -1.41
C PHE A 20 7.93 -18.10 -1.16
N GLN A 21 6.82 -18.20 -1.90
CA GLN A 21 5.66 -17.34 -1.68
C GLN A 21 5.07 -17.51 -0.27
N THR A 22 5.01 -18.74 0.25
CA THR A 22 4.50 -18.99 1.61
C THR A 22 5.46 -18.49 2.67
N GLN A 23 6.77 -18.63 2.44
CA GLN A 23 7.78 -18.06 3.33
C GLN A 23 7.73 -16.53 3.36
N SER A 24 7.60 -15.86 2.22
CA SER A 24 7.45 -14.40 2.16
C SER A 24 6.22 -13.93 2.92
N ARG A 25 5.05 -14.53 2.63
CA ARG A 25 3.80 -14.22 3.35
C ARG A 25 3.92 -14.44 4.85
N TYR A 26 4.58 -15.52 5.28
CA TYR A 26 4.79 -15.78 6.69
C TYR A 26 5.57 -14.65 7.38
N PHE A 27 6.61 -14.11 6.75
CA PHE A 27 7.37 -12.99 7.30
C PHE A 27 6.56 -11.69 7.31
N GLU A 28 5.88 -11.36 6.21
CA GLU A 28 4.99 -10.19 6.09
C GLU A 28 3.90 -10.23 7.17
N ASP A 29 3.18 -11.35 7.30
CA ASP A 29 2.13 -11.54 8.29
C ASP A 29 2.67 -11.50 9.73
N SER A 30 3.88 -12.03 9.98
CA SER A 30 4.49 -12.03 11.31
C SER A 30 4.86 -10.61 11.76
N ILE A 31 5.39 -9.79 10.84
CA ILE A 31 5.70 -8.38 11.11
C ILE A 31 4.41 -7.62 11.35
N HIS A 32 3.42 -7.76 10.46
CA HIS A 32 2.14 -7.07 10.60
C HIS A 32 1.45 -7.45 11.93
N PHE A 33 1.44 -8.74 12.29
CA PHE A 33 0.90 -9.21 13.57
C PHE A 33 1.60 -8.54 14.76
N ALA A 34 2.94 -8.50 14.76
CA ALA A 34 3.70 -7.91 15.86
C ALA A 34 3.44 -6.40 16.02
N VAL A 35 3.34 -5.67 14.91
CA VAL A 35 3.10 -4.21 14.93
C VAL A 35 1.71 -3.89 15.48
N GLU A 36 0.67 -4.65 15.11
CA GLU A 36 -0.69 -4.49 15.66
C GLU A 36 -0.79 -4.73 17.16
N GLN A 37 0.10 -5.53 17.75
CA GLN A 37 0.12 -5.71 19.21
C GLN A 37 0.71 -4.50 19.93
N CYS A 38 1.45 -3.65 19.21
CA CYS A 38 2.10 -2.47 19.77
C CYS A 38 1.28 -1.18 19.57
N TRP A 39 0.48 -1.10 18.51
CA TRP A 39 -0.24 0.11 18.11
C TRP A 39 -1.65 -0.21 17.60
N PHE A 40 -2.62 0.64 17.96
CA PHE A 40 -3.96 0.59 17.38
C PHE A 40 -3.92 1.12 15.94
N GLU A 41 -4.48 0.34 15.00
CA GLU A 41 -4.54 0.67 13.56
C GLU A 41 -3.20 1.19 13.01
N PRO A 42 -2.14 0.35 12.93
CA PRO A 42 -0.79 0.78 12.56
C PRO A 42 -0.60 1.01 11.06
N TRP A 43 -1.67 1.33 10.34
CA TRP A 43 -1.70 1.56 8.90
C TRP A 43 -2.07 3.02 8.62
N GLY A 44 -1.75 3.48 7.41
CA GLY A 44 -2.04 4.83 6.97
C GLY A 44 -0.95 5.44 6.11
N VAL A 45 -1.16 6.71 5.76
CA VAL A 45 -0.23 7.50 4.96
C VAL A 45 0.75 8.19 5.91
N VAL A 46 2.04 7.90 5.74
CA VAL A 46 3.11 8.57 6.51
C VAL A 46 3.50 9.87 5.84
N SER A 47 3.56 9.89 4.50
CA SER A 47 3.70 11.12 3.73
C SER A 47 2.99 11.01 2.38
N CYS A 48 2.52 12.16 1.89
CA CYS A 48 1.90 12.28 0.57
C CYS A 48 2.20 13.66 0.00
N LYS A 49 2.63 13.70 -1.26
CA LYS A 49 2.90 14.91 -2.02
C LYS A 49 2.17 14.82 -3.35
N LEU A 50 1.26 15.77 -3.57
CA LEU A 50 0.52 15.92 -4.82
C LEU A 50 1.15 17.01 -5.70
N ASP A 51 0.84 16.98 -6.99
CA ASP A 51 1.20 18.02 -7.95
C ASP A 51 0.16 19.16 -7.94
N ASP A 52 0.54 20.29 -7.35
CA ASP A 52 -0.31 21.48 -7.24
C ASP A 52 -0.72 22.04 -8.61
N LEU A 53 0.14 21.96 -9.63
CA LEU A 53 -0.18 22.41 -10.98
C LEU A 53 -1.17 21.46 -11.64
N ALA A 54 -1.04 20.15 -11.43
CA ALA A 54 -2.02 19.19 -11.91
C ALA A 54 -3.40 19.45 -11.28
N ILE A 55 -3.45 19.71 -9.97
CA ILE A 55 -4.70 19.99 -9.24
C ILE A 55 -5.39 21.24 -9.80
N GLN A 56 -4.63 22.32 -10.03
CA GLN A 56 -5.17 23.54 -10.64
C GLN A 56 -5.75 23.30 -12.05
N ASN A 57 -5.23 22.30 -12.77
CA ASN A 57 -5.73 21.87 -14.07
C ASN A 57 -6.80 20.76 -13.98
N GLY A 58 -7.33 20.51 -12.78
CA GLY A 58 -8.42 19.55 -12.56
C GLY A 58 -7.99 18.10 -12.59
N ARG A 59 -6.72 17.80 -12.28
CA ARG A 59 -6.17 16.45 -12.21
C ARG A 59 -5.51 16.20 -10.86
N VAL A 60 -5.63 14.99 -10.34
CA VAL A 60 -4.88 14.56 -9.16
C VAL A 60 -3.72 13.69 -9.63
N ALA A 61 -2.51 14.10 -9.29
CA ALA A 61 -1.29 13.36 -9.58
C ALA A 61 -0.40 13.34 -8.33
N LEU A 62 0.14 12.16 -8.02
CA LEU A 62 1.13 11.99 -6.95
C LEU A 62 2.52 12.32 -7.48
N ILE A 63 3.30 13.04 -6.67
CA ILE A 63 4.74 13.24 -6.84
C ILE A 63 5.51 12.23 -5.98
N GLY A 64 4.95 11.86 -4.83
CA GLY A 64 5.51 10.85 -3.94
C GLY A 64 4.56 10.56 -2.79
N ALA A 65 4.59 9.33 -2.29
CA ALA A 65 3.87 8.92 -1.09
C ALA A 65 4.50 7.65 -0.53
N HIS A 66 4.49 7.52 0.80
CA HIS A 66 4.85 6.26 1.45
C HIS A 66 3.97 6.05 2.68
N GLY A 67 3.74 4.79 3.00
CA GLY A 67 2.84 4.38 4.06
C GLY A 67 2.61 2.89 4.09
N ILE A 68 1.54 2.50 4.77
CA ILE A 68 1.15 1.12 5.01
C ILE A 68 -0.35 1.00 4.75
N PHE A 69 -0.77 0.06 3.91
CA PHE A 69 -2.18 -0.27 3.72
C PHE A 69 -2.73 -1.06 4.91
N GLU A 70 -4.07 -1.13 5.04
CA GLU A 70 -4.74 -1.83 6.14
C GLU A 70 -4.39 -3.33 6.22
N ASP A 71 -4.02 -3.95 5.10
CA ASP A 71 -3.56 -5.35 5.05
C ASP A 71 -2.11 -5.55 5.50
N GLY A 72 -1.39 -4.46 5.79
CA GLY A 72 0.02 -4.45 6.18
C GLY A 72 0.99 -4.26 5.01
N LEU A 73 0.49 -4.13 3.77
CA LEU A 73 1.33 -3.88 2.62
C LEU A 73 1.97 -2.49 2.71
N VAL A 74 3.29 -2.45 2.71
CA VAL A 74 4.06 -1.20 2.65
C VAL A 74 4.12 -0.68 1.22
N PHE A 75 4.12 0.63 1.03
CA PHE A 75 4.38 1.27 -0.25
C PHE A 75 5.33 2.45 -0.10
N ASP A 76 6.19 2.66 -1.10
CA ASP A 76 7.15 3.77 -1.14
C ASP A 76 7.39 4.27 -2.57
N MET A 77 6.70 5.35 -2.93
CA MET A 77 6.70 5.95 -4.27
C MET A 77 7.43 7.30 -4.26
N PRO A 78 8.36 7.56 -5.21
CA PRO A 78 8.74 6.72 -6.34
C PRO A 78 9.95 5.81 -6.06
N ALA A 79 10.38 5.66 -4.80
CA ALA A 79 11.68 5.06 -4.48
C ALA A 79 11.72 3.55 -4.76
N SER A 80 10.69 2.81 -4.34
CA SER A 80 10.56 1.36 -4.55
C SER A 80 9.41 1.02 -5.50
N ASP A 81 8.36 1.84 -5.50
CA ASP A 81 7.14 1.64 -6.27
C ASP A 81 6.94 2.73 -7.33
N HIS A 82 6.15 2.42 -8.34
CA HIS A 82 5.76 3.37 -9.37
C HIS A 82 4.59 4.24 -8.87
N LEU A 83 4.59 5.51 -9.28
CA LEU A 83 3.46 6.40 -9.04
C LEU A 83 2.23 5.91 -9.83
N PRO A 84 1.02 5.99 -9.26
CA PRO A 84 -0.19 5.66 -9.99
C PRO A 84 -0.46 6.68 -11.10
N ALA A 85 -1.29 6.28 -12.07
CA ALA A 85 -1.71 7.17 -13.13
C ALA A 85 -2.47 8.39 -12.58
N SER A 86 -2.21 9.57 -13.15
CA SER A 86 -2.97 10.77 -12.81
C SER A 86 -4.46 10.61 -13.14
N ARG A 87 -5.32 11.09 -12.25
CA ARG A 87 -6.78 10.98 -12.35
C ARG A 87 -7.40 12.33 -12.69
N ASP A 88 -8.25 12.38 -13.71
CA ASP A 88 -9.07 13.57 -13.99
C ASP A 88 -10.22 13.64 -12.99
N ILE A 89 -10.43 14.81 -12.37
CA ILE A 89 -11.48 15.03 -11.37
C ILE A 89 -12.51 16.08 -11.80
N ARG A 90 -12.36 16.72 -12.96
CA ARG A 90 -13.22 17.84 -13.39
C ARG A 90 -14.69 17.47 -13.46
N ASP A 91 -14.98 16.32 -14.05
CA ASP A 91 -16.36 15.84 -14.21
C ASP A 91 -16.92 15.18 -12.94
N GLN A 92 -16.07 14.90 -11.96
CA GLN A 92 -16.43 14.27 -10.68
C GLN A 92 -16.65 15.30 -9.57
N PHE A 93 -16.07 16.50 -9.71
CA PHE A 93 -16.16 17.56 -8.71
C PHE A 93 -17.44 18.37 -8.94
N SER A 94 -18.47 18.04 -8.16
CA SER A 94 -19.73 18.78 -8.20
C SER A 94 -19.50 20.26 -7.85
N PRO A 95 -20.08 21.22 -8.60
CA PRO A 95 -19.92 22.65 -8.32
C PRO A 95 -20.43 23.09 -6.94
N LEU A 96 -21.27 22.26 -6.30
CA LEU A 96 -21.79 22.51 -4.96
C LEU A 96 -20.90 21.94 -3.85
N SER A 97 -19.90 21.13 -4.22
CA SER A 97 -18.99 20.50 -3.27
C SER A 97 -17.81 21.43 -2.97
N GLN A 98 -17.42 21.49 -1.70
CA GLN A 98 -16.23 22.23 -1.27
C GLN A 98 -14.99 21.35 -1.22
N GLU A 99 -15.18 20.04 -1.16
CA GLU A 99 -14.12 19.04 -1.03
C GLU A 99 -14.49 17.76 -1.79
N MET A 100 -13.46 16.98 -2.12
CA MET A 100 -13.58 15.67 -2.73
C MET A 100 -12.58 14.73 -2.06
N LEU A 101 -13.05 13.57 -1.61
CA LEU A 101 -12.19 12.52 -1.10
C LEU A 101 -11.57 11.74 -2.26
N VAL A 102 -10.24 11.61 -2.24
CA VAL A 102 -9.50 10.78 -3.20
C VAL A 102 -8.78 9.69 -2.42
N MET A 103 -9.02 8.44 -2.82
CA MET A 103 -8.43 7.27 -2.19
C MET A 103 -7.29 6.73 -3.05
N LEU A 104 -6.23 6.28 -2.40
CA LEU A 104 -5.22 5.41 -3.00
C LEU A 104 -5.73 3.97 -2.90
N ALA A 105 -5.77 3.26 -4.02
CA ALA A 105 -6.29 1.90 -4.14
C ALA A 105 -5.46 1.09 -5.13
#